data_AF-A0A2Z6Q5P6-F1
#
_entry.id   AF-A0A2Z6Q5P6-F1
#
_cell.length_a   1.000
_cell.length_b   1.000
_cell.length_c   1.000
_cell.angle_alpha   90.00
_cell.angle_beta   90.00
_cell.angle_gamma   90.00
#
_symmetry.space_group_name_H-M   'P 1'
#
loop_
_entity.id
_entity.type
_entity.pdbx_description
1 polymer ?
#
loop_
_entity_poly.entity_id
_entity_poly.type
_entity_poly.pdbx_seq_one_letter_code
_entity_poly.pdbx_strand_id
1 'polypeptide(L)'
;MATITELANAIDGFLKNRTTARDILTDQIKRATRQIRRKENNLHQDLAREQRRHYDAEAERDNEIIRKQLAEGGIDTVVDRHVRKLLQEQFALQLLYRQNAHHLQRCRADRGLLEYNRDRLYERYEKWKAKEKNSCQNILNLQGQILALQNNPPNIQQIGMVGYRFPIYYGRPGEDPEDWLRDIQRFIIASQINVAPGAGQAPGREEAFGLVVSCLAGDALNWYNTRVKSKNWRCNNLSDNLGVADLNAVQDLGAGNNANQIGGLNTAGEFQGKAAAEIGRIGAGVATGVDIIPNGTWDEDWSIAGGEPVDNAPVASNTGGGLPAVTIALGIKLGQLLYLFRTAYTTVEHLKQTAVFGQLMQGDMSVEQFSA
;
A
#
# COMPACT_ATOMS: atom_id res chain seq x y z
N MET A 1 31.18 -22.53 8.01
CA MET A 1 30.77 -21.11 8.04
C MET A 1 29.32 -21.08 8.50
N ALA A 2 29.05 -20.57 9.69
CA ALA A 2 27.66 -20.36 10.12
C ALA A 2 27.07 -19.20 9.31
N THR A 3 25.86 -19.36 8.79
CA THR A 3 25.19 -18.31 8.02
C THR A 3 24.66 -17.22 8.95
N ILE A 4 24.54 -15.97 8.47
CA ILE A 4 24.01 -14.83 9.25
C ILE A 4 22.62 -15.17 9.84
N THR A 5 21.84 -16.00 9.14
CA THR A 5 20.54 -16.52 9.57
C THR A 5 20.62 -17.47 10.77
N GLU A 6 21.63 -18.35 10.84
CA GLU A 6 21.85 -19.22 12.00
C GLU A 6 22.28 -18.43 13.24
N LEU A 7 23.09 -17.39 13.04
CA LEU A 7 23.48 -16.46 14.10
C LEU A 7 22.28 -15.66 14.63
N ALA A 8 21.41 -15.17 13.74
CA ALA A 8 20.18 -14.49 14.13
C ALA A 8 19.22 -15.41 14.89
N ASN A 9 19.05 -16.66 14.45
CA ASN A 9 18.19 -17.63 15.13
C ASN A 9 18.75 -18.08 16.49
N ALA A 10 20.07 -18.19 16.62
CA ALA A 10 20.73 -18.46 17.90
C ALA A 10 20.55 -17.30 18.89
N ILE A 11 20.65 -16.06 18.41
CA ILE A 11 20.40 -14.85 19.22
C ILE A 11 18.92 -14.78 19.63
N ASP A 12 17.99 -15.06 18.72
CA ASP A 12 16.55 -15.05 19.03
C ASP A 12 16.14 -16.18 20.00
N GLY A 13 16.76 -17.36 19.86
CA GLY A 13 16.61 -18.47 20.81
C GLY A 13 17.18 -18.16 22.20
N PHE A 14 18.31 -17.44 22.26
CA PHE A 14 18.91 -16.99 23.51
C PHE A 14 18.05 -15.92 24.22
N LEU A 15 17.48 -14.97 23.45
CA LEU A 15 16.59 -13.93 23.96
C LEU A 15 15.21 -14.47 24.40
N LYS A 16 14.69 -15.50 23.72
CA LYS A 16 13.43 -16.17 24.08
C LYS A 16 13.55 -17.11 25.29
N ASN A 17 14.76 -17.42 25.76
CA ASN A 17 14.95 -18.26 26.93
C ASN A 17 14.66 -17.49 28.24
N ARG A 18 13.37 -17.18 28.42
CA ARG A 18 12.78 -16.52 29.59
C ARG A 18 13.16 -17.21 30.88
N THR A 19 13.41 -18.52 30.85
CA THR A 19 13.84 -19.33 31.99
C THR A 19 15.23 -18.91 32.46
N THR A 20 16.21 -18.81 31.56
CA THR A 20 17.57 -18.37 31.90
C THR A 20 17.62 -16.95 32.44
N ALA A 21 16.88 -16.01 31.83
CA ALA A 21 16.80 -14.63 32.34
C ALA A 21 16.14 -14.56 33.72
N ARG A 22 15.10 -15.39 33.95
CA ARG A 22 14.41 -15.49 35.25
C ARG A 22 15.30 -16.10 36.32
N ASP A 23 16.11 -17.10 35.99
CA ASP A 23 17.04 -17.74 36.93
C ASP A 23 18.16 -16.79 37.35
N ILE A 24 18.73 -16.02 36.41
CA ILE A 24 19.75 -15.00 36.71
C ILE A 24 19.19 -13.92 37.64
N LEU A 25 18.00 -13.38 37.32
CA LEU A 25 17.34 -12.38 38.17
C LEU A 25 17.00 -12.96 39.56
N THR A 26 16.53 -14.21 39.61
CA THR A 26 16.21 -14.90 40.87
C THR A 26 17.45 -15.04 41.76
N ASP A 27 18.60 -15.38 41.19
CA ASP A 27 19.85 -15.51 41.93
C ASP A 27 20.41 -14.17 42.40
N GLN A 28 20.29 -13.12 41.59
CA GLN A 28 20.65 -11.76 41.99
C GLN A 28 19.79 -11.27 43.17
N ILE A 29 18.47 -11.48 43.10
CA ILE A 29 17.54 -11.14 44.19
C ILE A 29 17.88 -11.95 45.45
N LYS A 30 18.14 -13.25 45.34
CA LYS A 30 18.55 -14.08 46.50
C LYS A 30 19.85 -13.57 47.14
N ARG A 31 20.85 -13.16 46.35
CA ARG A 31 22.11 -12.60 46.87
C ARG A 31 21.88 -11.27 47.58
N ALA A 32 21.14 -10.35 46.96
CA ALA A 32 20.81 -9.05 47.55
C ALA A 32 20.06 -9.22 48.88
N THR A 33 19.05 -10.09 48.92
CA THR A 33 18.29 -10.39 50.14
C THR A 33 19.17 -10.95 51.26
N ARG A 34 20.13 -11.84 50.95
CA ARG A 34 21.09 -12.35 51.94
C ARG A 34 22.00 -11.24 52.48
N GLN A 35 22.45 -10.32 51.64
CA GLN A 35 23.26 -9.18 52.07
C GLN A 35 22.48 -8.24 52.99
N ILE A 36 21.22 -7.95 52.66
CA ILE A 36 20.34 -7.12 53.50
C ILE A 36 20.16 -7.78 54.87
N ARG A 37 19.82 -9.07 54.93
CA ARG A 37 19.67 -9.79 56.21
C ARG A 37 20.95 -9.80 57.06
N ARG A 38 22.13 -9.92 56.45
CA ARG A 38 23.41 -9.83 57.17
C ARG A 38 23.63 -8.44 57.75
N LYS A 39 23.38 -7.39 56.97
CA LYS A 39 23.50 -6.00 57.44
C LYS A 39 22.52 -5.72 58.57
N GLU A 40 21.28 -6.18 58.45
CA GLU A 40 20.25 -6.06 59.48
C GLU A 40 20.64 -6.75 60.79
N ASN A 41 21.17 -7.98 60.72
CA ASN A 41 21.65 -8.68 61.91
C ASN A 41 22.83 -7.98 62.58
N ASN A 42 23.78 -7.45 61.79
CA ASN A 42 24.91 -6.69 62.34
C ASN A 42 24.42 -5.42 63.04
N LEU A 43 23.48 -4.69 62.45
CA LEU A 43 22.88 -3.50 63.06
C LEU A 43 22.16 -3.82 64.37
N HIS A 44 21.40 -4.92 64.43
CA HIS A 44 20.77 -5.36 65.69
C HIS A 44 21.80 -5.71 66.76
N GLN A 45 22.90 -6.36 66.40
CA GLN A 45 23.98 -6.68 67.34
C GLN A 45 24.71 -5.43 67.84
N ASP A 46 25.01 -4.50 66.95
CA ASP A 46 25.68 -3.25 67.31
C ASP A 46 24.78 -2.40 68.21
N LEU A 47 23.49 -2.29 67.90
CA LEU A 47 22.51 -1.60 68.75
C LEU A 47 22.45 -2.25 70.15
N ALA A 48 22.43 -3.58 70.24
CA ALA A 48 22.42 -4.29 71.52
C ALA A 48 23.74 -4.16 72.30
N ARG A 49 24.88 -3.95 71.62
CA ARG A 49 26.17 -3.65 72.25
C ARG A 49 26.22 -2.21 72.75
N GLU A 50 25.71 -1.27 71.96
CA GLU A 50 25.68 0.15 72.30
C GLU A 50 24.74 0.42 73.48
N GLN A 51 23.56 -0.21 73.48
CA GLN A 51 22.65 -0.20 74.64
C GLN A 51 23.33 -0.76 75.89
N ARG A 52 24.04 -1.90 75.79
CA ARG A 52 24.79 -2.47 76.93
C ARG A 52 25.87 -1.52 77.43
N ARG A 53 26.68 -0.95 76.54
CA ARG A 53 27.70 0.05 76.91
C ARG A 53 27.09 1.26 77.61
N HIS A 54 25.91 1.71 77.17
CA HIS A 54 25.21 2.81 77.81
C HIS A 54 24.75 2.44 79.23
N TYR A 55 24.15 1.25 79.41
CA TYR A 55 23.75 0.77 80.73
C TYR A 55 24.94 0.55 81.67
N ASP A 56 26.03 -0.04 81.18
CA ASP A 56 27.24 -0.27 81.99
C ASP A 56 27.89 1.05 82.40
N ALA A 57 28.00 2.03 81.48
CA ALA A 57 28.54 3.36 81.78
C ALA A 57 27.62 4.18 82.70
N GLU A 58 26.31 3.99 82.62
CA GLU A 58 25.36 4.59 83.55
C GLU A 58 25.47 3.95 84.94
N ALA A 59 25.57 2.62 85.03
CA ALA A 59 25.76 1.90 86.28
C ALA A 59 27.12 2.22 86.94
N GLU A 60 28.20 2.37 86.18
CA GLU A 60 29.50 2.81 86.70
C GLU A 60 29.42 4.24 87.26
N ARG A 61 28.77 5.16 86.54
CA ARG A 61 28.56 6.54 87.02
C ARG A 61 27.71 6.57 88.29
N ASP A 62 26.64 5.80 88.34
CA ASP A 62 25.77 5.72 89.52
C ASP A 62 26.50 5.10 90.72
N ASN A 63 27.31 4.05 90.51
CA ASN A 63 28.14 3.44 91.56
C ASN A 63 29.24 4.41 92.06
N GLU A 64 29.86 5.18 91.18
CA GLU A 64 30.84 6.19 91.56
C GLU A 64 30.20 7.37 92.31
N ILE A 65 28.97 7.74 91.92
CA ILE A 65 28.16 8.73 92.63
C ILE A 65 27.77 8.24 94.03
N ILE A 66 27.30 7.00 94.17
CA ILE A 66 26.95 6.38 95.47
C ILE A 66 28.18 6.31 96.39
N ARG A 67 29.36 5.97 95.85
CA ARG A 67 30.63 5.97 96.61
C ARG A 67 31.00 7.37 97.13
N LYS A 68 30.83 8.42 96.30
CA LYS A 68 31.05 9.81 96.73
C LYS A 68 30.02 10.26 97.77
N GLN A 69 28.76 9.87 97.62
CA GLN A 69 27.67 10.19 98.55
C GLN A 69 27.83 9.53 99.94
N LEU A 70 28.30 8.28 100.00
CA LEU A 70 28.62 7.59 101.24
C LEU A 70 29.81 8.22 101.98
N ALA A 71 30.74 8.85 101.27
CA ALA A 71 31.93 9.48 101.85
C ALA A 71 31.67 10.90 102.38
N GLU A 72 30.70 11.65 101.84
CA GLU A 72 30.55 13.09 102.11
C GLU A 72 29.31 13.49 102.94
N GLY A 73 28.45 12.56 103.35
CA GLY A 73 27.40 12.84 104.35
C GLY A 73 26.49 14.04 104.03
N GLY A 74 26.12 14.26 102.76
CA GLY A 74 25.45 15.48 102.30
C GLY A 74 24.13 15.24 101.57
N ILE A 75 23.03 15.09 102.31
CA ILE A 75 21.66 14.90 101.79
C ILE A 75 21.23 16.07 100.87
N ASP A 76 21.72 17.29 101.10
CA ASP A 76 21.36 18.48 100.30
C ASP A 76 21.90 18.46 98.86
N THR A 77 23.08 17.89 98.62
CA THR A 77 23.67 17.83 97.26
C THR A 77 23.04 16.76 96.38
N VAL A 78 22.39 15.75 97.00
CA VAL A 78 21.69 14.67 96.30
C VAL A 78 20.37 15.17 95.73
N VAL A 79 19.65 16.00 96.49
CA VAL A 79 18.38 16.60 96.05
C VAL A 79 18.62 17.54 94.87
N ASP A 80 19.60 18.44 94.94
CA ASP A 80 19.89 19.37 93.83
C ASP A 80 20.32 18.63 92.55
N ARG A 81 21.11 17.55 92.68
CA ARG A 81 21.53 16.73 91.53
C ARG A 81 20.37 15.93 90.92
N HIS A 82 19.48 15.38 91.75
CA HIS A 82 18.31 14.65 91.28
C HIS A 82 17.33 15.58 90.55
N VAL A 83 17.10 16.79 91.09
CA VAL A 83 16.30 17.83 90.43
C VAL A 83 16.94 18.22 89.09
N ARG A 84 18.26 18.38 89.02
CA ARG A 84 18.96 18.70 87.78
C ARG A 84 18.89 17.57 86.73
N LYS A 85 18.99 16.29 87.17
CA LYS A 85 18.82 15.11 86.31
C LYS A 85 17.39 15.02 85.76
N LEU A 86 16.39 15.21 86.61
CA LEU A 86 14.98 15.24 86.21
C LEU A 86 14.70 16.37 85.20
N LEU A 87 15.26 17.56 85.42
CA LEU A 87 15.13 18.67 84.46
C LEU A 87 15.80 18.34 83.11
N GLN A 88 16.97 17.71 83.12
CA GLN A 88 17.65 17.29 81.89
C GLN A 88 16.88 16.19 81.15
N GLU A 89 16.33 15.21 81.87
CA GLU A 89 15.46 14.16 81.32
C GLU A 89 14.18 14.75 80.73
N GLN A 90 13.55 15.72 81.40
CA GLN A 90 12.38 16.42 80.87
C GLN A 90 12.69 17.17 79.58
N PHE A 91 13.83 17.87 79.51
CA PHE A 91 14.28 18.52 78.27
C PHE A 91 14.56 17.51 77.15
N ALA A 92 15.20 16.39 77.46
CA ALA A 92 15.49 15.34 76.49
C ALA A 92 14.21 14.66 75.95
N LEU A 93 13.25 14.38 76.83
CA LEU A 93 11.94 13.84 76.46
C LEU A 93 11.16 14.81 75.57
N GLN A 94 11.18 16.10 75.89
CA GLN A 94 10.51 17.13 75.10
C GLN A 94 11.12 17.25 73.69
N LEU A 95 12.45 17.14 73.58
CA LEU A 95 13.15 17.14 72.30
C LEU A 95 12.82 15.90 71.46
N LEU A 96 12.82 14.71 72.08
CA LEU A 96 12.44 13.45 71.44
C LEU A 96 10.99 13.49 70.93
N TYR A 97 10.07 14.01 71.73
CA TYR A 97 8.67 14.15 71.33
C TYR A 97 8.54 15.06 70.10
N ARG A 98 9.27 16.18 70.07
CA ARG A 98 9.29 17.10 68.93
C ARG A 98 9.87 16.46 67.66
N GLN A 99 10.97 15.71 67.79
CA GLN A 99 11.55 14.97 66.67
C GLN A 99 10.59 13.90 66.13
N ASN A 100 9.98 13.10 67.02
CA ASN A 100 9.01 12.09 66.62
C ASN A 100 7.76 12.69 65.95
N ALA A 101 7.28 13.84 66.43
CA ALA A 101 6.19 14.56 65.78
C ALA A 101 6.56 15.01 64.35
N HIS A 102 7.77 15.54 64.16
CA HIS A 102 8.28 15.90 62.83
C HIS A 102 8.46 14.68 61.91
N HIS A 103 9.00 13.57 62.42
CA HIS A 103 9.13 12.33 61.66
C HIS A 103 7.78 11.76 61.25
N LEU A 104 6.80 11.75 62.15
CA LEU A 104 5.43 11.30 61.86
C LEU A 104 4.76 12.19 60.81
N GLN A 105 4.95 13.51 60.87
CA GLN A 105 4.42 14.44 59.87
C GLN A 105 5.04 14.19 58.49
N ARG A 106 6.35 13.92 58.43
CA ARG A 106 7.05 13.59 57.19
C ARG A 106 6.57 12.25 56.61
N CYS A 107 6.44 11.21 57.42
CA CYS A 107 5.88 9.93 57.00
C CYS A 107 4.43 10.05 56.48
N ARG A 108 3.61 10.94 57.06
CA ARG A 108 2.25 11.22 56.57
C ARG A 108 2.29 11.90 55.19
N ALA A 109 3.18 12.87 55.00
CA ALA A 109 3.35 13.54 53.71
C ALA A 109 3.83 12.57 52.62
N ASP A 110 4.83 11.73 52.94
CA ASP A 110 5.35 10.70 52.02
C ASP A 110 4.27 9.67 51.65
N ARG A 111 3.42 9.27 52.60
CA ARG A 111 2.26 8.40 52.33
C ARG A 111 1.28 9.06 51.36
N GLY A 112 0.94 10.33 51.57
CA GLY A 112 0.06 11.07 50.66
C GLY A 112 0.63 11.18 49.25
N LEU A 113 1.94 11.36 49.11
CA LEU A 113 2.62 11.39 47.81
C LEU A 113 2.59 10.02 47.11
N LEU A 114 2.75 8.93 47.86
CA LEU A 114 2.65 7.56 47.33
C LEU A 114 1.23 7.24 46.85
N GLU A 115 0.21 7.61 47.62
CA GLU A 115 -1.20 7.46 47.24
C GLU A 115 -1.51 8.26 45.97
N TYR A 116 -1.10 9.53 45.91
CA TYR A 116 -1.25 10.37 44.73
C TYR A 116 -0.60 9.76 43.48
N ASN A 117 0.63 9.25 43.60
CA ASN A 117 1.33 8.61 42.48
C ASN A 117 0.67 7.29 42.04
N ARG A 118 0.17 6.50 42.99
CA ARG A 118 -0.58 5.26 42.72
C ARG A 118 -1.85 5.56 41.93
N ASP A 119 -2.63 6.54 42.37
CA ASP A 119 -3.92 6.86 41.76
C ASP A 119 -3.71 7.41 40.33
N ARG A 120 -2.67 8.23 40.12
CA ARG A 120 -2.29 8.71 38.78
C ARG A 120 -1.85 7.60 37.82
N LEU A 121 -1.15 6.58 38.33
CA LEU A 121 -0.79 5.41 37.55
C LEU A 121 -2.03 4.59 37.18
N TYR A 122 -2.95 4.40 38.11
CA TYR A 122 -4.23 3.72 37.87
C TYR A 122 -5.09 4.45 36.83
N GLU A 123 -5.22 5.77 36.92
CA GLU A 123 -5.93 6.55 35.90
C GLU A 123 -5.31 6.42 34.51
N ARG A 124 -3.97 6.44 34.41
CA ARG A 124 -3.28 6.23 33.13
C ARG A 124 -3.55 4.83 32.57
N TYR A 125 -3.53 3.81 33.43
CA TYR A 125 -3.82 2.44 33.05
C TYR A 125 -5.25 2.28 32.52
N GLU A 126 -6.25 2.81 33.24
CA GLU A 126 -7.66 2.75 32.79
C GLU A 126 -7.87 3.50 31.47
N LYS A 127 -7.23 4.67 31.29
CA LYS A 127 -7.26 5.39 30.00
C LYS A 127 -6.63 4.59 28.87
N TRP A 128 -5.50 3.94 29.10
CA TRP A 128 -4.85 3.10 28.09
C TRP A 128 -5.73 1.89 27.73
N LYS A 129 -6.27 1.20 28.74
CA LYS A 129 -7.18 0.07 28.57
C LYS A 129 -8.43 0.44 27.76
N ALA A 130 -9.00 1.62 28.00
CA ALA A 130 -10.14 2.13 27.22
C ALA A 130 -9.77 2.38 25.75
N LYS A 131 -8.59 2.94 25.47
CA LYS A 131 -8.09 3.13 24.10
C LYS A 131 -7.88 1.80 23.38
N GLU A 132 -7.35 0.80 24.08
CA GLU A 132 -7.15 -0.53 23.49
C GLU A 132 -8.48 -1.17 23.12
N LYS A 133 -9.47 -1.12 24.04
CA LYS A 133 -10.82 -1.62 23.77
C LYS A 133 -11.47 -0.92 22.57
N ASN A 134 -11.33 0.41 22.47
CA ASN A 134 -11.85 1.17 21.33
C ASN A 134 -11.12 0.79 20.02
N SER A 135 -9.82 0.55 20.08
CA SER A 135 -9.03 0.13 18.91
C SER A 135 -9.46 -1.25 18.42
N CYS A 136 -9.66 -2.21 19.33
CA CYS A 136 -10.23 -3.52 19.00
C CYS A 136 -11.62 -3.40 18.37
N GLN A 137 -12.48 -2.52 18.90
CA GLN A 137 -13.80 -2.29 18.33
C GLN A 137 -13.73 -1.68 16.91
N ASN A 138 -12.82 -0.74 16.68
CA ASN A 138 -12.59 -0.16 15.36
C ASN A 138 -12.10 -1.22 14.36
N ILE A 139 -11.19 -2.12 14.78
CA ILE A 139 -10.72 -3.23 13.94
C ILE A 139 -11.90 -4.13 13.56
N LEU A 140 -12.76 -4.50 14.51
CA LEU A 140 -13.96 -5.31 14.23
C LEU A 140 -14.92 -4.60 13.26
N ASN A 141 -15.13 -3.29 13.45
CA ASN A 141 -15.98 -2.50 12.55
C ASN A 141 -15.41 -2.44 11.12
N LEU A 142 -14.10 -2.23 10.99
CA LEU A 142 -13.42 -2.21 9.69
C LEU A 142 -13.44 -3.58 9.01
N GLN A 143 -13.22 -4.66 9.77
CA GLN A 143 -13.36 -6.03 9.27
C GLN A 143 -14.78 -6.30 8.77
N GLY A 144 -15.81 -5.82 9.48
CA GLY A 144 -17.21 -5.89 9.04
C GLY A 144 -17.46 -5.14 7.73
N GLN A 145 -16.88 -3.95 7.57
CA GLN A 145 -16.97 -3.18 6.32
C GLN A 145 -16.25 -3.88 5.16
N ILE A 146 -15.06 -4.45 5.39
CA ILE A 146 -14.32 -5.23 4.39
C ILE A 146 -15.15 -6.43 3.94
N LEU A 147 -15.74 -7.17 4.88
CA LEU A 147 -16.60 -8.32 4.56
C LEU A 147 -17.84 -7.89 3.76
N ALA A 148 -18.44 -6.74 4.10
CA ALA A 148 -19.56 -6.19 3.34
C ALA A 148 -19.18 -5.80 1.90
N LEU A 149 -17.99 -5.21 1.71
CA LEU A 149 -17.45 -4.86 0.39
C LEU A 149 -17.04 -6.09 -0.44
N GLN A 150 -16.57 -7.15 0.21
CA GLN A 150 -16.25 -8.42 -0.47
C GLN A 150 -17.52 -9.14 -0.96
N ASN A 151 -18.59 -9.11 -0.15
CA ASN A 151 -19.86 -9.77 -0.50
C ASN A 151 -20.74 -8.94 -1.44
N ASN A 152 -20.57 -7.62 -1.45
CA ASN A 152 -21.20 -6.70 -2.38
C ASN A 152 -20.11 -5.83 -3.01
N PRO A 153 -19.34 -6.36 -3.97
CA PRO A 153 -18.34 -5.55 -4.66
C PRO A 153 -19.06 -4.33 -5.23
N PRO A 154 -18.66 -3.10 -4.85
CA PRO A 154 -19.18 -1.92 -5.52
C PRO A 154 -18.89 -2.08 -7.01
N ASN A 155 -19.77 -1.58 -7.87
CA ASN A 155 -19.47 -1.50 -9.30
C ASN A 155 -18.27 -0.54 -9.44
N ILE A 156 -17.03 -1.07 -9.49
CA ILE A 156 -15.76 -0.32 -9.50
C ILE A 156 -15.61 0.36 -10.88
N GLN A 157 -16.49 1.30 -11.19
CA GLN A 157 -16.37 2.16 -12.37
C GLN A 157 -15.87 3.57 -12.03
N GLN A 158 -15.60 3.90 -10.75
CA GLN A 158 -15.29 5.28 -10.34
C GLN A 158 -14.35 5.42 -9.14
N ILE A 159 -13.19 4.74 -9.13
CA ILE A 159 -12.08 5.16 -8.26
C ILE A 159 -10.89 5.51 -9.15
N GLY A 160 -10.73 6.81 -9.42
CA GLY A 160 -9.52 7.32 -10.04
C GLY A 160 -8.31 6.99 -9.17
N MET A 161 -7.27 6.39 -9.77
CA MET A 161 -5.98 6.20 -9.13
C MET A 161 -5.42 7.55 -8.66
N VAL A 162 -4.96 7.61 -7.41
CA VAL A 162 -4.32 8.81 -6.84
C VAL A 162 -3.14 9.22 -7.71
N GLY A 163 -3.26 10.38 -8.37
CA GLY A 163 -2.21 11.02 -9.17
C GLY A 163 -2.40 10.95 -10.69
N TYR A 164 -3.24 10.06 -11.23
CA TYR A 164 -3.55 10.02 -12.66
C TYR A 164 -5.01 10.40 -12.89
N ARG A 165 -5.22 11.59 -13.47
CA ARG A 165 -6.55 12.04 -13.86
C ARG A 165 -7.10 11.08 -14.91
N PHE A 166 -8.35 10.65 -14.73
CA PHE A 166 -9.06 9.84 -15.72
C PHE A 166 -9.11 10.60 -17.05
N PRO A 167 -8.55 10.05 -18.15
CA PRO A 167 -8.34 10.80 -19.40
C PRO A 167 -9.63 10.83 -20.22
N ILE A 168 -10.59 11.67 -19.83
CA ILE A 168 -11.84 11.86 -20.60
C ILE A 168 -11.53 12.62 -21.90
N TYR A 169 -12.00 12.10 -23.02
CA TYR A 169 -11.90 12.72 -24.34
C TYR A 169 -13.26 13.17 -24.83
N TYR A 170 -13.41 14.47 -25.07
CA TYR A 170 -14.68 15.04 -25.52
C TYR A 170 -14.75 15.13 -27.04
N GLY A 171 -13.60 15.17 -27.72
CA GLY A 171 -13.54 15.41 -29.15
C GLY A 171 -13.77 16.87 -29.50
N ARG A 172 -13.28 17.78 -28.66
CA ARG A 172 -13.45 19.23 -28.87
C ARG A 172 -12.38 19.78 -29.80
N PRO A 173 -12.66 20.89 -30.51
CA PRO A 173 -11.62 21.62 -31.24
C PRO A 173 -10.46 21.99 -30.31
N GLY A 174 -9.24 21.56 -30.66
CA GLY A 174 -8.03 21.75 -29.87
C GLY A 174 -7.62 20.57 -28.97
N GLU A 175 -8.46 19.54 -28.81
CA GLU A 175 -8.03 18.26 -28.25
C GLU A 175 -7.36 17.44 -29.37
N ASP A 176 -6.13 16.96 -29.14
CA ASP A 176 -5.43 16.09 -30.08
C ASP A 176 -5.76 14.60 -29.78
N PRO A 177 -6.36 13.86 -30.73
CA PRO A 177 -6.62 12.44 -30.57
C PRO A 177 -5.36 11.63 -30.24
N GLU A 178 -4.19 11.96 -30.79
CA GLU A 178 -2.97 11.17 -30.59
C GLU A 178 -2.36 11.40 -29.20
N ASP A 179 -2.39 12.63 -28.70
CA ASP A 179 -1.99 12.93 -27.32
C ASP A 179 -2.91 12.22 -26.32
N TRP A 180 -4.22 12.22 -26.57
CA TRP A 180 -5.16 11.48 -25.75
C TRP A 180 -4.92 9.97 -25.81
N LEU A 181 -4.64 9.41 -26.99
CA LEU A 181 -4.32 7.98 -27.15
C LEU A 181 -3.08 7.59 -26.32
N ARG A 182 -2.07 8.46 -26.23
CA ARG A 182 -0.89 8.23 -25.38
C ARG A 182 -1.23 8.27 -23.90
N ASP A 183 -2.11 9.17 -23.48
CA ASP A 183 -2.53 9.28 -22.09
C ASP A 183 -3.39 8.10 -21.63
N ILE A 184 -4.32 7.62 -22.47
CA ILE A 184 -5.11 6.41 -22.16
C ILE A 184 -4.24 5.15 -22.16
N GLN A 185 -3.24 5.03 -23.04
CA GLN A 185 -2.27 3.94 -23.01
C GLN A 185 -1.50 3.91 -21.68
N ARG A 186 -0.99 5.06 -21.24
CA ARG A 186 -0.30 5.18 -19.93
C ARG A 186 -1.23 4.79 -18.78
N PHE A 187 -2.49 5.21 -18.84
CA PHE A 187 -3.50 4.89 -17.83
C PHE A 187 -3.81 3.38 -17.78
N ILE A 188 -3.97 2.71 -18.93
CA ILE A 188 -4.20 1.26 -19.01
C ILE A 188 -3.00 0.48 -18.46
N ILE A 189 -1.78 0.88 -18.83
CA ILE A 189 -0.54 0.26 -18.32
C ILE A 189 -0.43 0.45 -16.79
N ALA A 190 -0.69 1.67 -16.30
CA ALA A 190 -0.69 1.96 -14.86
C ALA A 190 -1.76 1.17 -14.10
N SER A 191 -2.87 0.85 -14.76
CA SER A 191 -3.96 0.03 -14.23
C SER A 191 -3.62 -1.48 -14.22
N GLN A 192 -2.41 -1.87 -14.63
CA GLN A 192 -1.93 -3.25 -14.69
C GLN A 192 -2.77 -4.17 -15.59
N ILE A 193 -3.46 -3.60 -16.57
CA ILE A 193 -4.24 -4.36 -17.56
C ILE A 193 -3.28 -4.91 -18.61
N ASN A 194 -3.20 -6.23 -18.74
CA ASN A 194 -2.35 -6.88 -19.73
C ASN A 194 -3.02 -6.89 -21.11
N VAL A 195 -2.44 -6.15 -22.05
CA VAL A 195 -2.93 -6.04 -23.44
C VAL A 195 -2.02 -6.73 -24.47
N ALA A 196 -1.01 -7.49 -24.03
CA ALA A 196 -0.05 -8.12 -24.92
C ALA A 196 -0.69 -9.14 -25.89
N PRO A 197 -0.25 -9.19 -27.16
CA PRO A 197 -0.62 -10.25 -28.08
C PRO A 197 -0.01 -11.59 -27.64
N GLY A 198 -0.86 -12.61 -27.47
CA GLY A 198 -0.46 -13.97 -27.03
C GLY A 198 -0.38 -14.17 -25.51
N ALA A 199 -0.97 -15.29 -25.05
CA ALA A 199 -1.34 -15.66 -23.66
C ALA A 199 -2.70 -15.08 -23.18
N GLY A 200 -3.80 -15.77 -23.53
CA GLY A 200 -5.11 -15.55 -22.90
C GLY A 200 -5.91 -14.33 -23.41
N GLN A 201 -5.91 -14.11 -24.73
CA GLN A 201 -6.43 -12.96 -25.50
C GLN A 201 -7.90 -12.47 -25.29
N ALA A 202 -8.62 -12.82 -24.23
CA ALA A 202 -9.94 -12.22 -23.99
C ALA A 202 -9.94 -11.13 -22.91
N PRO A 203 -9.53 -11.38 -21.65
CA PRO A 203 -9.97 -10.50 -20.57
C PRO A 203 -9.33 -9.10 -20.61
N GLY A 204 -8.00 -9.01 -20.70
CA GLY A 204 -7.31 -7.71 -20.58
C GLY A 204 -7.52 -6.79 -21.78
N ARG A 205 -7.61 -7.33 -23.00
CA ARG A 205 -7.92 -6.52 -24.20
C ARG A 205 -9.37 -6.09 -24.26
N GLU A 206 -10.32 -6.93 -23.83
CA GLU A 206 -11.72 -6.55 -23.71
C GLU A 206 -11.94 -5.53 -22.59
N GLU A 207 -11.22 -5.67 -21.47
CA GLU A 207 -11.22 -4.69 -20.38
C GLU A 207 -10.66 -3.35 -20.83
N ALA A 208 -9.51 -3.35 -21.52
CA ALA A 208 -8.93 -2.15 -22.11
C ALA A 208 -9.86 -1.51 -23.16
N PHE A 209 -10.53 -2.30 -24.00
CA PHE A 209 -11.56 -1.79 -24.92
C PHE A 209 -12.69 -1.08 -24.17
N GLY A 210 -13.23 -1.72 -23.12
CA GLY A 210 -14.26 -1.12 -22.28
C GLY A 210 -13.80 0.17 -21.61
N LEU A 211 -12.53 0.24 -21.19
CA LEU A 211 -11.94 1.43 -20.58
C LEU A 211 -11.77 2.58 -21.59
N VAL A 212 -11.29 2.30 -22.80
CA VAL A 212 -11.18 3.31 -23.87
C VAL A 212 -12.56 3.90 -24.17
N VAL A 213 -13.58 3.05 -24.32
CA VAL A 213 -14.96 3.49 -24.59
C VAL A 213 -15.54 4.30 -23.43
N SER A 214 -15.26 3.93 -22.16
CA SER A 214 -15.76 4.67 -20.99
C SER A 214 -15.11 6.06 -20.82
N CYS A 215 -13.95 6.27 -21.43
CA CYS A 215 -13.27 7.56 -21.47
C CYS A 215 -13.82 8.51 -22.55
N LEU A 216 -14.71 8.05 -23.43
CA LEU A 216 -15.30 8.90 -24.46
C LEU A 216 -16.49 9.69 -23.93
N ALA A 217 -16.53 10.97 -24.23
CA ALA A 217 -17.64 11.88 -23.94
C ALA A 217 -17.92 12.78 -25.16
N GLY A 218 -19.04 13.52 -25.11
CA GLY A 218 -19.37 14.52 -26.12
C GLY A 218 -19.38 14.00 -27.56
N ASP A 219 -18.66 14.70 -28.45
CA ASP A 219 -18.58 14.42 -29.87
C ASP A 219 -17.89 13.09 -30.16
N ALA A 220 -16.84 12.76 -29.39
CA ALA A 220 -16.13 11.50 -29.54
C ALA A 220 -17.02 10.29 -29.22
N LEU A 221 -17.82 10.39 -28.16
CA LEU A 221 -18.79 9.35 -27.80
C LEU A 221 -19.90 9.23 -28.85
N ASN A 222 -20.37 10.35 -29.41
CA ASN A 222 -21.36 10.34 -30.48
C ASN A 222 -20.82 9.67 -31.75
N TRP A 223 -19.58 9.99 -32.14
CA TRP A 223 -18.90 9.32 -33.26
C TRP A 223 -18.78 7.82 -33.02
N TYR A 224 -18.36 7.38 -31.83
CA TYR A 224 -18.27 5.96 -31.50
C TYR A 224 -19.62 5.26 -31.65
N ASN A 225 -20.68 5.83 -31.05
CA ASN A 225 -22.02 5.24 -31.08
C ASN A 225 -22.60 5.16 -32.50
N THR A 226 -22.25 6.10 -33.38
CA THR A 226 -22.81 6.18 -34.74
C THR A 226 -22.00 5.40 -35.78
N ARG A 227 -20.67 5.42 -35.67
CA ARG A 227 -19.77 4.88 -36.71
C ARG A 227 -19.08 3.57 -36.34
N VAL A 228 -19.05 3.19 -35.06
CA VAL A 228 -18.23 2.07 -34.58
C VAL A 228 -19.05 1.05 -33.82
N LYS A 229 -19.88 1.50 -32.88
CA LYS A 229 -20.67 0.61 -32.02
C LYS A 229 -21.57 -0.30 -32.86
N SER A 230 -21.59 -1.58 -32.51
CA SER A 230 -22.38 -2.63 -33.17
C SER A 230 -22.04 -2.88 -34.65
N LYS A 231 -20.92 -2.33 -35.16
CA LYS A 231 -20.40 -2.66 -36.49
C LYS A 231 -19.51 -3.90 -36.44
N ASN A 232 -19.38 -4.56 -37.59
CA ASN A 232 -18.41 -5.62 -37.85
C ASN A 232 -17.18 -5.07 -38.58
N TRP A 233 -16.11 -5.84 -38.64
CA TRP A 233 -14.84 -5.41 -39.25
C TRP A 233 -14.61 -6.08 -40.60
N ARG A 234 -14.63 -5.29 -41.68
CA ARG A 234 -14.38 -5.76 -43.05
C ARG A 234 -12.92 -5.57 -43.43
N CYS A 235 -12.30 -6.57 -44.06
CA CYS A 235 -10.97 -6.47 -44.65
C CYS A 235 -11.07 -6.50 -46.18
N ASN A 236 -11.04 -5.34 -46.83
CA ASN A 236 -11.29 -5.23 -48.28
C ASN A 236 -10.26 -5.95 -49.15
N ASN A 237 -9.05 -6.15 -48.65
CA ASN A 237 -7.95 -6.74 -49.41
C ASN A 237 -7.78 -8.25 -49.13
N LEU A 238 -8.68 -8.83 -48.32
CA LEU A 238 -8.67 -10.23 -47.90
C LEU A 238 -9.93 -10.94 -48.38
N SER A 239 -9.74 -11.98 -49.19
CA SER A 239 -10.81 -12.89 -49.61
C SER A 239 -11.46 -13.59 -48.41
N ASP A 240 -12.71 -14.04 -48.55
CA ASP A 240 -13.36 -14.96 -47.62
C ASP A 240 -13.00 -16.44 -47.88
N ASN A 241 -12.08 -16.68 -48.82
CA ASN A 241 -11.60 -18.01 -49.21
C ASN A 241 -10.08 -18.15 -48.98
N LEU A 242 -9.54 -17.59 -47.90
CA LEU A 242 -8.12 -17.72 -47.54
C LEU A 242 -7.75 -19.13 -47.03
N GLY A 243 -8.74 -20.00 -46.81
CA GLY A 243 -8.51 -21.33 -46.25
C GLY A 243 -8.16 -21.33 -44.76
N VAL A 244 -8.30 -20.20 -44.07
CA VAL A 244 -8.05 -20.04 -42.63
C VAL A 244 -9.32 -19.67 -41.86
N ALA A 245 -9.35 -19.97 -40.55
CA ALA A 245 -10.58 -19.92 -39.76
C ALA A 245 -11.01 -18.50 -39.37
N ASP A 246 -10.05 -17.61 -39.07
CA ASP A 246 -10.28 -16.25 -38.59
C ASP A 246 -9.07 -15.34 -38.86
N LEU A 247 -9.15 -14.07 -38.46
CA LEU A 247 -8.06 -13.09 -38.64
C LEU A 247 -6.80 -13.42 -37.83
N ASN A 248 -6.91 -14.16 -36.71
CA ASN A 248 -5.73 -14.61 -35.96
C ASN A 248 -4.99 -15.68 -36.76
N ALA A 249 -5.74 -16.60 -37.37
CA ALA A 249 -5.16 -17.61 -38.25
C ALA A 249 -4.54 -16.99 -39.52
N VAL A 250 -5.08 -15.87 -40.04
CA VAL A 250 -4.42 -15.08 -41.10
C VAL A 250 -3.09 -14.52 -40.58
N GLN A 251 -3.07 -13.95 -39.38
CA GLN A 251 -1.87 -13.38 -38.77
C GLN A 251 -0.77 -14.43 -38.52
N ASP A 252 -1.14 -15.65 -38.17
CA ASP A 252 -0.23 -16.78 -37.91
C ASP A 252 0.36 -17.42 -39.17
N LEU A 253 -0.02 -16.96 -40.38
CA LEU A 253 0.53 -17.47 -41.63
C LEU A 253 2.04 -17.21 -41.71
N GLY A 254 2.81 -18.29 -41.83
CA GLY A 254 4.26 -18.22 -41.94
C GLY A 254 4.75 -17.89 -43.36
N ALA A 255 6.03 -17.55 -43.44
CA ALA A 255 6.75 -17.41 -44.70
C ALA A 255 7.02 -18.79 -45.34
N GLY A 256 6.99 -18.85 -46.67
CA GLY A 256 7.29 -20.05 -47.47
C GLY A 256 6.20 -20.40 -48.46
N ASN A 257 6.35 -21.52 -49.16
CA ASN A 257 5.49 -21.91 -50.29
C ASN A 257 4.63 -23.16 -50.02
N ASN A 258 4.47 -23.56 -48.77
CA ASN A 258 3.59 -24.68 -48.40
C ASN A 258 2.14 -24.21 -48.28
N ALA A 259 1.19 -25.16 -48.30
CA ALA A 259 -0.25 -24.90 -48.30
C ALA A 259 -0.78 -24.02 -47.15
N ASN A 260 -0.03 -23.86 -46.05
CA ASN A 260 -0.39 -23.02 -44.89
C ASN A 260 0.57 -21.82 -44.72
N GLN A 261 1.15 -21.33 -45.81
CA GLN A 261 2.09 -20.21 -45.85
C GLN A 261 1.69 -19.25 -46.98
N ILE A 262 2.03 -17.96 -46.86
CA ILE A 262 1.59 -16.93 -47.81
C ILE A 262 1.99 -17.26 -49.26
N GLY A 263 3.16 -17.85 -49.49
CA GLY A 263 3.62 -18.21 -50.84
C GLY A 263 2.97 -19.47 -51.43
N GLY A 264 2.32 -20.29 -50.60
CA GLY A 264 1.50 -21.43 -51.06
C GLY A 264 0.03 -21.08 -51.28
N LEU A 265 -0.39 -19.90 -50.84
CA LEU A 265 -1.71 -19.32 -51.09
C LEU A 265 -1.80 -18.72 -52.49
N ASN A 266 -2.97 -18.77 -53.11
CA ASN A 266 -3.18 -18.23 -54.47
C ASN A 266 -3.28 -16.71 -54.42
N THR A 267 -2.11 -16.04 -54.47
CA THR A 267 -2.00 -14.57 -54.44
C THR A 267 -2.85 -13.83 -55.48
N ALA A 268 -3.28 -14.48 -56.57
CA ALA A 268 -4.11 -13.84 -57.60
C ALA A 268 -5.62 -13.79 -57.27
N GLY A 269 -6.09 -14.49 -56.23
CA GLY A 269 -7.52 -14.53 -55.84
C GLY A 269 -7.81 -14.41 -54.35
N GLU A 270 -6.80 -14.61 -53.51
CA GLU A 270 -6.92 -14.61 -52.04
C GLU A 270 -6.54 -13.28 -51.40
N PHE A 271 -5.54 -12.59 -51.97
CA PHE A 271 -5.12 -11.25 -51.59
C PHE A 271 -5.30 -10.29 -52.76
N GLN A 272 -5.78 -9.06 -52.51
CA GLN A 272 -5.93 -8.03 -53.55
C GLN A 272 -5.47 -6.65 -53.06
N GLY A 273 -5.47 -5.69 -53.97
CA GLY A 273 -5.19 -4.29 -53.65
C GLY A 273 -3.84 -4.11 -52.96
N LYS A 274 -3.87 -3.48 -51.78
CA LYS A 274 -2.65 -3.19 -51.01
C LYS A 274 -1.99 -4.45 -50.45
N ALA A 275 -2.77 -5.49 -50.08
CA ALA A 275 -2.20 -6.73 -49.59
C ALA A 275 -1.39 -7.45 -50.67
N ALA A 276 -1.93 -7.57 -51.88
CA ALA A 276 -1.21 -8.16 -53.01
C ALA A 276 0.05 -7.35 -53.39
N ALA A 277 -0.04 -6.02 -53.35
CA ALA A 277 1.11 -5.14 -53.62
C ALA A 277 2.21 -5.32 -52.57
N GLU A 278 1.85 -5.44 -51.29
CA GLU A 278 2.80 -5.62 -50.18
C GLU A 278 3.48 -6.99 -50.24
N ILE A 279 2.72 -8.06 -50.52
CA ILE A 279 3.27 -9.39 -50.78
C ILE A 279 4.22 -9.36 -51.98
N GLY A 280 3.87 -8.64 -53.05
CA GLY A 280 4.73 -8.48 -54.23
C GLY A 280 6.03 -7.72 -53.92
N ARG A 281 5.98 -6.74 -53.01
CA ARG A 281 7.13 -5.95 -52.56
C ARG A 281 8.10 -6.77 -51.70
N ILE A 282 7.57 -7.58 -50.77
CA ILE A 282 8.36 -8.41 -49.85
C ILE A 282 8.83 -9.71 -50.54
N GLY A 283 7.98 -10.27 -51.38
CA GLY A 283 8.12 -11.59 -51.99
C GLY A 283 7.24 -12.64 -51.30
N ALA A 284 6.44 -13.37 -52.07
CA ALA A 284 5.43 -14.30 -51.53
C ALA A 284 6.01 -15.43 -50.65
N GLY A 285 7.22 -15.91 -50.94
CA GLY A 285 7.90 -16.92 -50.13
C GLY A 285 8.52 -16.38 -48.82
N VAL A 286 8.47 -15.07 -48.59
CA VAL A 286 9.06 -14.38 -47.43
C VAL A 286 7.99 -13.66 -46.59
N ALA A 287 6.95 -13.15 -47.23
CA ALA A 287 5.84 -12.49 -46.55
C ALA A 287 5.16 -13.42 -45.54
N THR A 288 4.70 -12.83 -44.45
CA THR A 288 3.98 -13.47 -43.34
C THR A 288 2.62 -12.81 -43.14
N GLY A 289 1.75 -13.46 -42.35
CA GLY A 289 0.47 -12.90 -41.95
C GLY A 289 0.60 -11.56 -41.23
N VAL A 290 1.68 -11.37 -40.47
CA VAL A 290 1.96 -10.14 -39.72
C VAL A 290 2.22 -8.93 -40.64
N ASP A 291 2.72 -9.16 -41.85
CA ASP A 291 2.94 -8.10 -42.85
C ASP A 291 1.61 -7.56 -43.41
N ILE A 292 0.51 -8.30 -43.23
CA ILE A 292 -0.83 -7.96 -43.76
C ILE A 292 -1.78 -7.56 -42.64
N ILE A 293 -1.78 -8.31 -41.55
CA ILE A 293 -2.54 -8.05 -40.33
C ILE A 293 -1.57 -7.80 -39.17
N PRO A 294 -1.54 -6.60 -38.60
CA PRO A 294 -0.55 -6.22 -37.61
C PRO A 294 -0.73 -7.01 -36.31
N ASN A 295 0.39 -7.46 -35.73
CA ASN A 295 0.44 -8.08 -34.39
C ASN A 295 0.95 -7.10 -33.31
N GLY A 296 0.52 -5.84 -33.43
CA GLY A 296 0.92 -4.76 -32.53
C GLY A 296 0.21 -4.86 -31.18
N THR A 297 0.83 -4.29 -30.14
CA THR A 297 0.16 -4.16 -28.84
C THR A 297 -0.83 -2.98 -28.86
N TRP A 298 -0.45 -1.87 -29.49
CA TRP A 298 -1.17 -0.59 -29.48
C TRP A 298 -1.27 0.09 -30.85
N ASP A 299 -0.34 -0.22 -31.75
CA ASP A 299 -0.07 0.44 -33.02
C ASP A 299 -0.38 -0.46 -34.22
N GLU A 300 -1.58 -1.02 -34.20
CA GLU A 300 -2.06 -1.86 -35.30
C GLU A 300 -2.43 -1.00 -36.52
N ASP A 301 -1.64 -1.12 -37.60
CA ASP A 301 -1.99 -0.56 -38.91
C ASP A 301 -2.80 -1.56 -39.75
N TRP A 302 -4.09 -1.31 -39.89
CA TRP A 302 -5.01 -2.14 -40.67
C TRP A 302 -5.14 -1.71 -42.14
N SER A 303 -4.33 -0.75 -42.59
CA SER A 303 -4.44 -0.18 -43.93
C SER A 303 -4.10 -1.17 -45.05
N ILE A 304 -3.20 -2.13 -44.80
CA ILE A 304 -2.81 -3.18 -45.76
C ILE A 304 -3.95 -4.18 -45.96
N ALA A 305 -4.58 -4.63 -44.88
CA ALA A 305 -5.79 -5.48 -44.94
C ALA A 305 -7.02 -4.74 -45.50
N GLY A 306 -6.98 -3.40 -45.57
CA GLY A 306 -8.10 -2.56 -46.01
C GLY A 306 -9.24 -2.56 -44.99
N GLY A 307 -8.88 -2.49 -43.70
CA GLY A 307 -9.79 -2.62 -42.58
C GLY A 307 -10.76 -1.45 -42.41
N GLU A 308 -12.06 -1.73 -42.29
CA GLU A 308 -13.08 -0.72 -42.02
C GLU A 308 -14.35 -1.28 -41.32
N PRO A 309 -15.13 -0.42 -40.63
CA PRO A 309 -16.36 -0.83 -39.96
C PRO A 309 -17.54 -0.92 -40.95
N VAL A 310 -18.33 -1.99 -40.87
CA VAL A 310 -19.52 -2.21 -41.72
C VAL A 310 -20.72 -2.78 -40.96
N ASP A 311 -21.92 -2.58 -41.50
CA ASP A 311 -23.17 -3.18 -40.99
C ASP A 311 -23.44 -4.58 -41.53
N ASN A 312 -22.66 -5.03 -42.52
CA ASN A 312 -22.83 -6.34 -43.13
C ASN A 312 -22.68 -7.47 -42.09
N ALA A 313 -23.41 -8.57 -42.31
CA ALA A 313 -23.29 -9.76 -41.49
C ALA A 313 -21.84 -10.30 -41.52
N PRO A 314 -21.36 -10.93 -40.44
CA PRO A 314 -20.04 -11.56 -40.42
C PRO A 314 -19.92 -12.65 -41.51
N VAL A 315 -18.76 -12.71 -42.14
CA VAL A 315 -18.39 -13.70 -43.16
C VAL A 315 -17.05 -14.28 -42.75
N ALA A 316 -17.04 -15.59 -42.46
CA ALA A 316 -15.83 -16.29 -42.04
C ALA A 316 -14.83 -16.38 -43.21
N SER A 317 -13.54 -16.45 -42.88
CA SER A 317 -12.43 -16.42 -43.84
C SER A 317 -12.25 -17.71 -44.67
N ASN A 318 -13.14 -18.69 -44.53
CA ASN A 318 -13.15 -19.97 -45.23
C ASN A 318 -14.51 -20.32 -45.90
N THR A 319 -15.34 -19.32 -46.19
CA THR A 319 -16.70 -19.52 -46.71
C THR A 319 -16.71 -19.91 -48.19
N GLY A 320 -15.59 -19.71 -48.90
CA GLY A 320 -15.40 -20.24 -50.26
C GLY A 320 -15.97 -19.38 -51.37
N GLY A 321 -16.32 -18.11 -51.10
CA GLY A 321 -16.86 -17.18 -52.09
C GLY A 321 -15.82 -16.69 -53.09
N GLY A 322 -14.59 -16.45 -52.61
CA GLY A 322 -13.54 -15.82 -53.42
C GLY A 322 -13.86 -14.35 -53.71
N LEU A 323 -12.87 -13.55 -54.13
CA LEU A 323 -13.14 -12.13 -54.42
C LEU A 323 -14.15 -11.99 -55.57
N PRO A 324 -15.20 -11.16 -55.41
CA PRO A 324 -15.31 -9.99 -54.52
C PRO A 324 -15.85 -10.25 -53.09
N ALA A 325 -16.09 -11.50 -52.68
CA ALA A 325 -16.44 -11.80 -51.30
C ALA A 325 -15.22 -11.62 -50.39
N VAL A 326 -15.39 -10.82 -49.34
CA VAL A 326 -14.32 -10.38 -48.44
C VAL A 326 -14.58 -10.85 -47.02
N THR A 327 -13.50 -11.04 -46.25
CA THR A 327 -13.61 -11.43 -44.85
C THR A 327 -14.24 -10.32 -44.00
N ILE A 328 -15.27 -10.66 -43.22
CA ILE A 328 -15.94 -9.76 -42.27
C ILE A 328 -15.92 -10.40 -40.89
N ALA A 329 -15.05 -9.92 -40.02
CA ALA A 329 -14.94 -10.39 -38.64
C ALA A 329 -16.04 -9.80 -37.75
N LEU A 330 -16.48 -10.61 -36.77
CA LEU A 330 -17.52 -10.22 -35.83
C LEU A 330 -17.04 -9.13 -34.86
N GLY A 331 -17.77 -8.02 -34.84
CA GLY A 331 -17.51 -6.89 -33.94
C GLY A 331 -16.22 -6.15 -34.23
N ILE A 332 -15.93 -5.15 -33.40
CA ILE A 332 -14.70 -4.36 -33.42
C ILE A 332 -13.89 -4.66 -32.16
N LYS A 333 -12.58 -4.85 -32.33
CA LYS A 333 -11.61 -5.12 -31.26
C LYS A 333 -10.76 -3.90 -30.93
N LEU A 334 -10.00 -3.95 -29.84
CA LEU A 334 -9.21 -2.83 -29.33
C LEU A 334 -8.30 -2.20 -30.39
N GLY A 335 -7.45 -2.97 -31.06
CA GLY A 335 -6.52 -2.39 -32.03
C GLY A 335 -7.21 -1.80 -33.26
N GLN A 336 -8.33 -2.38 -33.71
CA GLN A 336 -9.17 -1.81 -34.77
C GLN A 336 -9.80 -0.47 -34.32
N LEU A 337 -10.26 -0.37 -33.07
CA LEU A 337 -10.78 0.89 -32.51
C LEU A 337 -9.69 1.98 -32.46
N LEU A 338 -8.48 1.64 -31.99
CA LEU A 338 -7.37 2.59 -31.92
C LEU A 338 -6.95 3.05 -33.33
N TYR A 339 -6.91 2.14 -34.29
CA TYR A 339 -6.69 2.46 -35.70
C TYR A 339 -7.75 3.43 -36.24
N LEU A 340 -9.03 3.21 -35.95
CA LEU A 340 -10.12 4.11 -36.37
C LEU A 340 -10.03 5.48 -35.70
N PHE A 341 -9.60 5.56 -34.45
CA PHE A 341 -9.33 6.83 -33.79
C PHE A 341 -8.24 7.62 -34.53
N ARG A 342 -7.14 6.96 -34.88
CA ARG A 342 -6.02 7.61 -35.56
C ARG A 342 -6.36 8.08 -36.98
N THR A 343 -7.13 7.29 -37.72
CA THR A 343 -7.35 7.50 -39.14
C THR A 343 -8.68 8.21 -39.42
N ALA A 344 -9.79 7.62 -38.97
CA ALA A 344 -11.12 8.10 -39.28
C ALA A 344 -11.55 9.27 -38.38
N TYR A 345 -11.30 9.20 -37.06
CA TYR A 345 -11.68 10.28 -36.15
C TYR A 345 -10.87 11.56 -36.39
N THR A 346 -9.54 11.46 -36.52
CA THR A 346 -8.66 12.60 -36.84
C THR A 346 -9.08 13.31 -38.13
N THR A 347 -9.48 12.55 -39.15
CA THR A 347 -10.00 13.13 -40.40
C THR A 347 -11.30 13.91 -40.17
N VAL A 348 -12.21 13.38 -39.34
CA VAL A 348 -13.45 14.08 -38.99
C VAL A 348 -13.16 15.38 -38.23
N GLU A 349 -12.22 15.37 -37.29
CA GLU A 349 -11.82 16.59 -36.57
C GLU A 349 -11.15 17.61 -37.49
N HIS A 350 -10.27 17.18 -38.38
CA HIS A 350 -9.68 18.08 -39.37
C HIS A 350 -10.76 18.75 -40.23
N LEU A 351 -11.76 18.00 -40.69
CA LEU A 351 -12.88 18.56 -41.46
C LEU A 351 -13.73 19.54 -40.63
N LYS A 352 -14.00 19.23 -39.35
CA LYS A 352 -14.71 20.14 -38.44
C LYS A 352 -13.93 21.44 -38.23
N GLN A 353 -12.62 21.36 -37.99
CA GLN A 353 -11.75 22.52 -37.80
C GLN A 353 -11.74 23.40 -39.05
N THR A 354 -11.60 22.80 -40.23
CA THR A 354 -11.66 23.52 -41.51
C THR A 354 -13.02 24.19 -41.73
N ALA A 355 -14.12 23.52 -41.38
CA ALA A 355 -15.46 24.11 -41.48
C ALA A 355 -15.67 25.29 -40.52
N VAL A 356 -15.24 25.16 -39.26
CA VAL A 356 -15.31 26.23 -38.25
C VAL A 356 -14.43 27.43 -38.66
N PHE A 357 -13.21 27.16 -39.12
CA PHE A 357 -12.31 28.20 -39.60
C PHE A 357 -12.90 28.93 -40.83
N GLY A 358 -13.44 28.19 -41.79
CA GLY A 358 -14.11 28.77 -42.98
C GLY A 358 -15.32 29.64 -42.62
N GLN A 359 -16.09 29.27 -41.61
CA GLN A 359 -17.20 30.09 -41.10
C GLN A 359 -16.72 31.36 -40.40
N LEU A 360 -15.62 31.29 -39.64
CA LEU A 360 -15.06 32.43 -38.92
C LEU A 360 -14.35 33.43 -39.84
N MET A 361 -13.75 32.96 -40.95
CA MET A 361 -12.89 33.79 -41.79
C MET A 361 -13.59 34.45 -42.99
N GLN A 362 -14.80 34.02 -43.36
CA GLN A 362 -15.67 34.57 -44.44
C GLN A 362 -15.00 35.55 -45.45
N GLY A 363 -13.90 35.12 -46.05
CA GLY A 363 -12.98 35.92 -46.86
C GLY A 363 -11.80 35.06 -47.29
N ASP A 364 -11.94 34.45 -48.47
CA ASP A 364 -10.99 33.76 -49.40
C ASP A 364 -9.73 33.01 -48.91
N MET A 365 -9.44 32.90 -47.62
CA MET A 365 -8.21 32.29 -47.10
C MET A 365 -8.46 30.88 -46.56
N SER A 366 -7.80 29.87 -47.14
CA SER A 366 -7.87 28.49 -46.66
C SER A 366 -6.95 28.25 -45.46
N VAL A 367 -7.21 27.19 -44.67
CA VAL A 367 -6.38 26.79 -43.52
C VAL A 367 -4.91 26.55 -43.92
N GLU A 368 -4.71 26.00 -45.12
CA GLU A 368 -3.39 25.71 -45.69
C GLU A 368 -2.63 27.00 -46.05
N GLN A 369 -3.34 28.04 -46.51
CA GLN A 369 -2.75 29.35 -46.84
C GLN A 369 -2.39 30.18 -45.60
N PHE A 370 -3.04 29.93 -44.46
CA PHE A 370 -2.74 30.61 -43.20
C PHE A 370 -1.58 29.95 -42.43
N SER A 371 -1.35 28.66 -42.64
CA SER A 371 -0.32 27.88 -41.94
C SER A 371 1.03 27.83 -42.66
N ALA A 372 1.13 28.42 -43.86
CA ALA A 372 2.35 28.62 -44.64
C ALA A 372 2.92 30.02 -44.38
#